data_AF-A0A8T2FX97-F1
#
_entry.id   AF-A0A8T2FX97-F1
#
_cell.length_a   1.000
_cell.length_b   1.000
_cell.length_c   1.000
_cell.angle_alpha   90.00
_cell.angle_beta   90.00
_cell.angle_gamma   90.00
#
_symmetry.space_group_name_H-M   'P 1'
#
loop_
_entity.id
_entity.type
_entity.pdbx_description
1 polymer ?
#
loop_
_entity_poly.entity_id
_entity_poly.type
_entity_poly.pdbx_seq_one_letter_code
_entity_poly.pdbx_strand_id
1 'polypeptide(L)'
;MNLQAVSCSFGFLSSPLGVTPRTSFRRFVIRAKTEPSEKSVEIMRKFSEQYARRSGTYFCVDKGVTSVVIKGLAEHKDSYGAPLCPCRHYDDKAAEVGQGFWNCPCVPMRERKECHCMLFLTPDNDFAGKDQTITSDEIKETTANM
;
A
#
# COMPACT_ATOMS: atom_id res chain seq x y z
N MET A 1 39.79 57.78 -41.55
CA MET A 1 40.60 57.31 -40.41
C MET A 1 40.49 55.79 -40.34
N ASN A 2 41.53 55.15 -40.90
CA ASN A 2 42.08 53.79 -40.69
C ASN A 2 41.18 52.55 -40.50
N LEU A 3 41.23 51.71 -41.54
CA LEU A 3 41.32 50.24 -41.44
C LEU A 3 42.46 49.81 -40.50
N GLN A 4 42.30 48.67 -39.83
CA GLN A 4 43.32 47.62 -39.78
C GLN A 4 42.75 46.29 -39.23
N ALA A 5 42.95 45.23 -40.01
CA ALA A 5 43.05 43.84 -39.55
C ALA A 5 44.46 43.60 -38.97
N VAL A 6 44.66 42.46 -38.27
CA VAL A 6 45.90 41.79 -37.77
C VAL A 6 45.64 41.34 -36.31
N SER A 7 45.92 40.13 -35.79
CA SER A 7 46.42 38.85 -36.29
C SER A 7 46.37 37.80 -35.15
N CYS A 8 46.46 36.51 -35.51
CA CYS A 8 46.80 35.30 -34.74
C CYS A 8 47.22 35.41 -33.25
N SER A 9 46.73 34.47 -32.43
CA SER A 9 47.59 33.49 -31.72
C SER A 9 46.78 32.34 -31.11
N PHE A 10 47.29 31.14 -31.31
CA PHE A 10 46.86 29.86 -30.76
C PHE A 10 46.89 29.85 -29.23
N GLY A 11 45.89 29.21 -28.62
CA GLY A 11 45.87 28.91 -27.19
C GLY A 11 45.05 27.66 -26.92
N PHE A 12 45.63 26.49 -27.21
CA PHE A 12 45.22 25.24 -26.59
C PHE A 12 45.47 25.36 -25.09
N LEU A 13 44.42 25.38 -24.28
CA LEU A 13 44.50 24.97 -22.88
C LEU A 13 43.50 23.85 -22.64
N SER A 14 44.08 22.65 -22.64
CA SER A 14 43.54 21.43 -22.09
C SER A 14 43.13 21.66 -20.62
N SER A 15 41.83 21.76 -20.36
CA SER A 15 41.31 21.61 -19.00
C SER A 15 41.09 20.14 -18.71
N PRO A 16 41.66 19.61 -17.61
CA PRO A 16 41.61 18.19 -17.32
C PRO A 16 40.22 17.79 -16.83
N LEU A 17 39.92 16.52 -17.09
CA LEU A 17 38.80 15.77 -16.53
C LEU A 17 38.60 16.07 -15.03
N GLY A 18 37.36 16.41 -14.69
CA GLY A 18 36.88 16.53 -13.32
C GLY A 18 35.40 16.19 -13.23
N VAL A 19 34.96 15.11 -13.88
CA VAL A 19 33.62 14.54 -13.65
C VAL A 19 33.66 13.87 -12.28
N THR A 20 33.13 14.55 -11.26
CA THR A 20 32.86 13.91 -9.97
C THR A 20 31.65 12.99 -10.15
N PRO A 21 31.75 11.68 -9.85
CA PRO A 21 30.56 10.86 -9.78
C PRO A 21 29.80 11.32 -8.54
N ARG A 22 28.71 12.05 -8.75
CA ARG A 22 27.74 12.32 -7.70
C ARG A 22 27.05 10.99 -7.40
N THR A 23 27.67 10.16 -6.58
CA THR A 23 27.03 8.98 -5.98
C THR A 23 25.87 9.50 -5.15
N SER A 24 24.70 9.59 -5.79
CA SER A 24 23.42 9.71 -5.11
C SER A 24 23.22 8.40 -4.36
N PHE A 25 23.80 8.33 -3.16
CA PHE A 25 23.35 7.38 -2.16
C PHE A 25 21.92 7.77 -1.83
N ARG A 26 20.96 7.20 -2.57
CA ARG A 26 19.58 7.11 -2.12
C ARG A 26 19.66 6.38 -0.78
N ARG A 27 19.60 7.14 0.31
CA ARG A 27 19.32 6.60 1.64
C ARG A 27 17.98 5.88 1.50
N PHE A 28 18.04 4.56 1.39
CA PHE A 28 16.88 3.72 1.66
C PHE A 28 16.58 3.93 3.14
N VAL A 29 15.66 4.83 3.43
CA VAL A 29 15.06 4.93 4.75
C VAL A 29 14.23 3.65 4.89
N ILE A 30 14.73 2.70 5.66
CA ILE A 30 13.91 1.58 6.13
C ILE A 30 12.82 2.21 6.98
N ARG A 31 11.64 2.41 6.38
CA ARG A 31 10.47 2.91 7.09
C ARG A 31 10.07 1.81 8.07
N ALA A 32 10.23 2.10 9.36
CA ALA A 32 9.76 1.22 10.42
C ALA A 32 8.29 0.85 10.15
N LYS A 33 7.98 -0.45 10.15
CA LYS A 33 6.62 -0.96 10.04
C LYS A 33 5.83 -0.38 11.22
N THR A 34 4.87 0.51 10.92
CA THR A 34 4.05 1.14 11.95
C THR A 34 2.91 0.18 12.26
N GLU A 35 2.91 -0.41 13.46
CA GLU A 35 1.76 -1.21 13.89
C GLU A 35 0.52 -0.31 13.97
N PRO A 36 -0.63 -0.77 13.42
CA PRO A 36 -1.87 0.00 13.47
C PRO A 36 -2.37 0.13 14.91
N SER A 37 -3.13 1.20 15.18
CA SER A 37 -3.75 1.38 16.49
C SER A 37 -4.79 0.27 16.75
N GLU A 38 -4.88 -0.22 17.99
CA GLU A 38 -5.89 -1.23 18.37
C GLU A 38 -7.32 -0.76 18.07
N LYS A 39 -7.56 0.54 18.20
CA LYS A 39 -8.84 1.18 17.85
C LYS A 39 -9.17 0.99 16.36
N SER A 40 -8.22 1.24 15.47
CA SER A 40 -8.44 1.07 14.02
C SER A 40 -8.55 -0.39 13.61
N VAL A 41 -7.80 -1.29 14.25
CA VAL A 41 -7.97 -2.74 14.05
C VAL A 41 -9.38 -3.18 14.45
N GLU A 42 -9.89 -2.74 15.60
CA GLU A 42 -11.23 -3.10 16.05
C GLU A 42 -12.33 -2.51 15.16
N ILE A 43 -12.16 -1.28 14.66
CA ILE A 43 -13.06 -0.67 13.67
C ILE A 43 -13.09 -1.52 12.40
N MET A 44 -11.91 -1.90 11.88
CA MET A 44 -11.81 -2.68 10.64
C MET A 44 -12.30 -4.13 10.81
N ARG A 45 -12.12 -4.72 12.00
CA ARG A 45 -12.67 -6.02 12.35
C ARG A 45 -14.20 -6.01 12.29
N LYS A 46 -14.85 -5.09 13.01
CA LYS A 46 -16.31 -4.93 13.03
C LYS A 46 -16.87 -4.60 11.64
N PHE A 47 -16.18 -3.74 10.89
CA PHE A 47 -16.52 -3.46 9.49
C PHE A 47 -16.52 -4.74 8.66
N SER A 48 -15.47 -5.56 8.78
CA SER A 48 -15.31 -6.79 8.00
C SER A 48 -16.42 -7.79 8.30
N GLU A 49 -16.75 -8.01 9.57
CA GLU A 49 -17.85 -8.91 9.97
C GLU A 49 -19.20 -8.41 9.45
N GLN A 50 -19.48 -7.12 9.62
CA GLN A 50 -20.73 -6.51 9.14
C GLN A 50 -20.83 -6.62 7.62
N TYR A 51 -19.75 -6.31 6.90
CA TYR A 51 -19.75 -6.32 5.45
C TYR A 51 -19.90 -7.74 4.91
N ALA A 52 -19.18 -8.72 5.47
CA ALA A 52 -19.29 -10.13 5.10
C ALA A 52 -20.74 -10.64 5.20
N ARG A 53 -21.44 -10.31 6.29
CA ARG A 53 -22.87 -10.64 6.48
C ARG A 53 -23.76 -9.95 5.45
N ARG A 54 -23.48 -8.68 5.13
CA ARG A 54 -24.26 -7.88 4.17
C ARG A 54 -24.07 -8.35 2.73
N SER A 55 -22.87 -8.72 2.32
CA SER A 55 -22.56 -9.18 0.96
C SER A 55 -22.80 -10.67 0.75
N GLY A 56 -23.06 -11.45 1.81
CA GLY A 56 -23.19 -12.90 1.74
C GLY A 56 -21.86 -13.58 1.37
N THR A 57 -20.76 -13.04 1.88
CA THR A 57 -19.40 -13.56 1.68
C THR A 57 -18.82 -14.06 2.98
N TYR A 58 -17.78 -14.86 2.90
CA TYR A 58 -17.14 -15.53 4.03
C TYR A 58 -15.66 -15.18 4.09
N PHE A 59 -15.08 -15.33 5.29
CA PHE A 59 -13.64 -15.19 5.46
C PHE A 59 -12.90 -16.40 4.92
N CYS A 60 -11.60 -16.22 4.64
CA CYS A 60 -10.72 -17.32 4.29
C CYS A 60 -10.73 -18.41 5.37
N VAL A 61 -10.55 -19.68 4.96
CA VAL A 61 -10.30 -20.80 5.87
C VAL A 61 -9.08 -20.56 6.77
N ASP A 62 -8.07 -19.87 6.23
CA ASP A 62 -6.93 -19.40 7.01
C ASP A 62 -7.22 -18.02 7.59
N LYS A 63 -7.38 -17.96 8.91
CA LYS A 63 -7.62 -16.72 9.64
C LYS A 63 -6.42 -15.79 9.64
N GLY A 64 -5.20 -16.29 9.45
CA GLY A 64 -4.00 -15.47 9.33
C GLY A 64 -4.11 -14.49 8.15
N VAL A 65 -4.61 -14.95 7.00
CA VAL A 65 -4.87 -14.08 5.83
C VAL A 65 -5.86 -12.97 6.20
N THR A 66 -6.96 -13.34 6.87
CA THR A 66 -8.00 -12.40 7.30
C THR A 66 -7.42 -11.34 8.24
N SER A 67 -6.64 -11.75 9.25
CA SER A 67 -6.02 -10.88 10.24
C SER A 67 -5.01 -9.91 9.64
N VAL A 68 -4.15 -10.38 8.73
CA VAL A 68 -3.16 -9.53 8.03
C VAL A 68 -3.84 -8.46 7.22
N VAL A 69 -4.90 -8.81 6.48
CA VAL A 69 -5.62 -7.84 5.66
C VAL A 69 -6.33 -6.82 6.54
N ILE A 70 -6.96 -7.23 7.64
CA ILE A 70 -7.60 -6.30 8.59
C ILE A 70 -6.57 -5.34 9.18
N LYS A 71 -5.39 -5.82 9.59
CA LYS A 71 -4.30 -4.96 10.07
C LYS A 71 -3.81 -3.99 8.99
N GLY A 72 -3.60 -4.46 7.76
CA GLY A 72 -3.16 -3.58 6.65
C GLY A 72 -4.20 -2.50 6.31
N LEU A 73 -5.49 -2.84 6.34
CA LEU A 73 -6.57 -1.85 6.19
C LEU A 73 -6.57 -0.84 7.33
N ALA A 74 -6.33 -1.29 8.57
CA ALA A 74 -6.22 -0.41 9.73
C ALA A 74 -5.00 0.52 9.64
N GLU A 75 -3.85 0.02 9.19
CA GLU A 75 -2.62 0.83 9.00
C GLU A 75 -2.84 1.92 7.95
N HIS A 76 -3.47 1.57 6.83
CA HIS A 76 -3.82 2.55 5.81
C HIS A 76 -4.86 3.56 6.29
N LYS A 77 -5.82 3.12 7.11
CA LYS A 77 -6.77 4.03 7.75
C LYS A 77 -6.08 5.02 8.68
N ASP A 78 -5.11 4.58 9.47
CA ASP A 78 -4.35 5.45 10.38
C ASP A 78 -3.43 6.41 9.60
N SER A 79 -2.81 5.93 8.52
CA SER A 79 -1.84 6.69 7.72
C SER A 79 -2.48 7.71 6.77
N TYR A 80 -3.60 7.34 6.15
CA TYR A 80 -4.22 8.10 5.04
C TYR A 80 -5.68 8.51 5.31
N GLY A 81 -6.25 8.12 6.45
CA GLY A 81 -7.64 8.42 6.83
C GLY A 81 -8.68 7.43 6.29
N ALA A 82 -8.37 6.70 5.22
CA ALA A 82 -9.24 5.71 4.58
C ALA A 82 -8.59 4.32 4.48
N PRO A 83 -9.38 3.23 4.56
CA PRO A 83 -8.86 1.87 4.50
C PRO A 83 -8.53 1.46 3.06
N LEU A 84 -7.43 1.97 2.52
CA LEU A 84 -6.94 1.62 1.18
C LEU A 84 -6.57 0.13 1.12
N CYS A 85 -6.91 -0.56 0.04
CA CYS A 85 -6.64 -2.00 -0.11
C CYS A 85 -5.14 -2.33 0.06
N PRO A 86 -4.74 -3.19 1.02
CA PRO A 86 -3.33 -3.43 1.35
C PRO A 86 -2.62 -4.40 0.38
N CYS A 87 -3.37 -5.19 -0.39
CA CYS A 87 -2.83 -6.21 -1.30
C CYS A 87 -2.50 -5.65 -2.68
N ARG A 88 -2.26 -4.34 -2.80
CA ARG A 88 -1.89 -3.69 -4.05
C ARG A 88 -0.72 -2.74 -3.83
N HIS A 89 0.08 -2.61 -4.87
CA HIS A 89 1.07 -1.55 -4.97
C HIS A 89 0.42 -0.29 -5.58
N TYR A 90 0.84 0.88 -5.10
CA TYR A 90 0.38 2.18 -5.57
C TYR A 90 1.58 3.12 -5.67
N ASP A 91 1.63 3.90 -6.75
CA ASP A 91 2.67 4.92 -6.92
C ASP A 91 2.43 6.11 -5.98
N ASP A 92 1.18 6.57 -5.87
CA ASP A 92 0.75 7.62 -4.95
C ASP A 92 -0.49 7.17 -4.15
N LYS A 93 -0.27 6.70 -2.92
CA LYS A 93 -1.33 6.26 -2.02
C LYS A 93 -2.30 7.39 -1.63
N ALA A 94 -1.85 8.64 -1.56
CA ALA A 94 -2.71 9.76 -1.15
C ALA A 94 -3.69 10.12 -2.27
N ALA A 95 -3.23 10.14 -3.53
CA ALA A 95 -4.08 10.34 -4.69
C ALA A 95 -5.15 9.25 -4.81
N GLU A 96 -4.77 7.98 -4.62
CA GLU A 96 -5.68 6.84 -4.69
C GLU A 96 -6.75 6.85 -3.60
N VAL A 97 -6.37 7.26 -2.38
CA VAL A 97 -7.34 7.46 -1.29
C VAL A 97 -8.34 8.56 -1.64
N GLY A 98 -7.89 9.64 -2.27
CA GLY A 98 -8.74 10.73 -2.75
C GLY A 98 -9.71 10.30 -3.86
N GLN A 99 -9.27 9.46 -4.79
CA GLN A 99 -10.16 8.89 -5.83
C GLN A 99 -11.14 7.86 -5.27
N GLY A 100 -10.69 7.06 -4.29
CA GLY A 100 -11.52 6.12 -3.55
C GLY A 100 -11.91 4.85 -4.30
N PHE A 101 -11.35 4.58 -5.48
CA PHE A 101 -11.60 3.34 -6.22
C PHE A 101 -11.18 2.10 -5.41
N TRP A 102 -10.03 2.19 -4.74
CA TRP A 102 -9.44 1.12 -3.93
C TRP A 102 -9.67 1.25 -2.42
N ASN A 103 -10.47 2.23 -1.98
CA ASN A 103 -10.90 2.31 -0.59
C ASN A 103 -11.85 1.16 -0.29
N CYS A 104 -11.55 0.38 0.75
CA CYS A 104 -12.34 -0.79 1.10
C CYS A 104 -13.74 -0.38 1.60
N PRO A 105 -14.84 -0.97 1.05
CA PRO A 105 -14.88 -2.00 0.01
C PRO A 105 -14.66 -1.40 -1.39
N CYS A 106 -13.64 -1.91 -2.10
CA CYS A 106 -13.23 -1.38 -3.40
C CYS A 106 -14.30 -1.61 -4.49
N VAL A 107 -14.18 -0.90 -5.61
CA VAL A 107 -15.13 -1.02 -6.73
C VAL A 107 -15.35 -2.47 -7.19
N PRO A 108 -14.30 -3.30 -7.43
CA PRO A 108 -14.47 -4.73 -7.75
C PRO A 108 -15.29 -5.51 -6.73
N MET A 109 -15.10 -5.25 -5.44
CA MET A 109 -15.85 -5.93 -4.39
C MET A 109 -17.33 -5.52 -4.43
N ARG A 110 -17.61 -4.23 -4.63
CA ARG A 110 -18.97 -3.69 -4.63
C ARG A 110 -19.79 -4.13 -5.84
N GLU A 111 -19.18 -4.16 -7.02
CA GLU A 111 -19.91 -4.42 -8.27
C GLU A 111 -20.04 -5.92 -8.57
N ARG A 112 -19.01 -6.71 -8.24
CA ARG A 112 -18.89 -8.10 -8.68
C ARG A 112 -18.41 -9.08 -7.62
N LYS A 113 -18.31 -8.64 -6.35
CA LYS A 113 -17.85 -9.45 -5.21
C LYS A 113 -16.44 -10.06 -5.39
N GLU A 114 -15.57 -9.39 -6.15
CA GLU A 114 -14.19 -9.80 -6.33
C GLU A 114 -13.29 -9.12 -5.28
N CYS A 115 -12.77 -9.91 -4.34
CA CYS A 115 -11.82 -9.45 -3.33
C CYS A 115 -10.44 -10.09 -3.54
N HIS A 116 -9.51 -9.36 -4.14
CA HIS A 116 -8.13 -9.85 -4.35
C HIS A 116 -7.41 -10.19 -3.03
N CYS A 117 -7.76 -9.51 -1.94
CA CYS A 117 -7.17 -9.76 -0.63
C CYS A 117 -7.66 -11.05 0.05
N MET A 118 -8.62 -11.78 -0.55
CA MET A 118 -9.24 -12.96 0.07
C MET A 118 -9.92 -12.68 1.43
N LEU A 119 -10.30 -11.43 1.68
CA LEU A 119 -11.06 -11.05 2.87
C LEU A 119 -12.56 -11.34 2.72
N PHE A 120 -13.10 -11.13 1.52
CA PHE A 120 -14.52 -11.40 1.24
C PHE A 120 -14.60 -12.40 0.09
N LEU A 121 -14.78 -13.67 0.44
CA LEU A 121 -14.85 -14.76 -0.52
C LEU A 121 -16.30 -15.18 -0.72
N THR A 122 -16.68 -15.43 -1.97
CA THR A 122 -17.98 -16.04 -2.28
C THR A 122 -17.99 -17.51 -1.83
N PRO A 123 -19.16 -18.09 -1.49
CA PRO A 123 -19.23 -19.45 -0.94
C PRO A 123 -18.75 -20.56 -1.90
N ASP A 124 -18.64 -20.26 -3.20
CA ASP A 124 -18.11 -21.11 -4.24
C ASP A 124 -16.57 -21.06 -4.37
N ASN A 125 -15.90 -20.16 -3.65
CA ASN A 125 -14.44 -20.09 -3.66
C ASN A 125 -13.82 -21.21 -2.82
N ASP A 126 -12.81 -21.90 -3.36
CA ASP A 126 -12.15 -23.04 -2.70
C ASP A 126 -11.52 -22.70 -1.33
N PHE A 127 -11.18 -21.43 -1.11
CA PHE A 127 -10.59 -20.94 0.14
C PHE A 127 -11.62 -20.32 1.08
N ALA A 128 -12.90 -20.27 0.70
CA ALA A 128 -13.95 -19.74 1.56
C ALA A 128 -14.21 -20.70 2.73
N GLY A 129 -14.05 -20.18 3.95
CA GLY A 129 -14.55 -20.83 5.14
C GLY A 129 -16.07 -20.68 5.27
N LYS A 130 -16.58 -21.03 6.45
CA LYS A 130 -18.01 -20.85 6.79
C LYS A 130 -18.24 -19.67 7.73
N ASP A 131 -17.17 -19.03 8.21
CA ASP A 131 -17.28 -17.99 9.22
C ASP A 131 -17.39 -16.61 8.60
N GLN A 132 -18.24 -15.80 9.22
CA GLN A 132 -18.37 -14.35 8.98
C GLN A 132 -18.04 -13.57 10.26
N THR A 133 -17.29 -14.20 11.15
CA THR A 133 -16.85 -13.68 12.44
C THR A 133 -15.35 -13.90 12.59
N ILE A 134 -14.69 -12.95 13.22
CA ILE A 134 -13.30 -13.06 13.64
C ILE A 134 -13.13 -12.25 14.93
N THR A 135 -12.63 -12.91 15.95
CA THR A 135 -12.43 -12.33 17.28
C THR A 135 -11.15 -11.48 17.31
N SER A 136 -11.10 -10.54 18.26
CA SER A 136 -9.89 -9.72 18.44
C SER A 136 -8.69 -10.57 18.90
N ASP A 137 -8.93 -11.67 19.60
CA ASP A 137 -7.89 -12.61 20.04
C ASP A 137 -7.30 -13.40 18.88
N GLU A 138 -8.13 -13.91 17.96
CA GLU A 138 -7.66 -14.56 16.72
C GLU A 138 -6.76 -13.63 15.90
N ILE A 139 -7.10 -12.34 15.81
CA ILE A 139 -6.27 -11.34 15.12
C ILE A 139 -4.93 -11.19 15.83
N LYS A 140 -4.92 -11.09 17.16
CA LYS A 140 -3.69 -10.92 17.95
C LYS A 140 -2.79 -12.16 17.84
N GLU A 141 -3.34 -13.35 18.03
CA GLU A 141 -2.59 -14.62 17.97
C GLU A 141 -1.95 -14.85 16.60
N THR A 142 -2.72 -14.67 15.53
CA THR A 142 -2.24 -14.94 14.16
C THR A 142 -1.26 -13.88 13.64
N THR A 143 -1.17 -12.72 14.30
CA THR A 143 -0.27 -11.63 13.90
C THR A 143 0.80 -11.30 14.95
N ALA A 144 0.92 -12.10 16.01
CA ALA A 144 1.87 -11.88 17.10
C ALA A 144 3.35 -11.96 16.66
N ASN A 145 3.64 -12.71 15.59
CA ASN A 145 5.00 -12.94 15.09
C ASN A 145 5.33 -12.15 13.81
N MET A 146 4.57 -11.10 13.49
CA MET A 146 4.74 -10.27 12.29
C MET A 146 5.31 -8.91 12.61
#